data_AF-A0A534WHS9-F1
#
_entry.id   AF-A0A534WHS9-F1
#
_cell.length_a   1.000
_cell.length_b   1.000
_cell.length_c   1.000
_cell.angle_alpha   90.00
_cell.angle_beta   90.00
_cell.angle_gamma   90.00
#
_symmetry.space_group_name_H-M   'P 1'
#
loop_
_entity.id
_entity.type
_entity.pdbx_description
1 polymer ?
#
loop_
_entity_poly.entity_id
_entity_poly.type
_entity_poly.pdbx_seq_one_letter_code
_entity_poly.pdbx_strand_id
1 'polypeptide(L)'
;VMLLVPPFGILLGVAVGRFYGWALRVTTRGLADAWRTRIAAVLFAALAAVVIPIVGRGAAAARAYLPGVHDAWWDTLTKIRETTPPDAIVTAWWDYGHWIKYIAERRVTSDGSTLSRRVAHWIGRMLLAPTEREAIGLLRMLDCGSDVGPEGAMARLAAHGVAEPAAYELVIELASLERDEARARLLARGLEPAAADDVLAATHCEPPPAYVVLTSAMIQAPSWRYLGSLDPRRALAVSTLRADGADAAVTELGRTFALPGPAARALVDRAAGLRTPSEIEEFVNPRLGYLVSTWLPCTETDTGEWTCPVGRRIDAAGTVLEAITYRPDAPASSRLRLREQDSLRAVEPAALLIAGAAGIDEVSFPPSPDDRLGVLVDGSGRRVLVGPPYLLRSTFTQLMLLDGRYATAFEKTDDRTGFAGERVVTWRVRDRPAR
;
A
#
# COMPACT_ATOMS: atom_id res chain seq x y z
N VAL A 1 11.77 3.37 24.45
CA VAL A 1 10.62 3.37 25.41
C VAL A 1 10.59 2.09 26.26
N MET A 2 10.59 0.88 25.69
CA MET A 2 10.53 -0.36 26.51
C MET A 2 11.71 -0.54 27.48
N LEU A 3 12.93 -0.17 27.09
CA LEU A 3 14.11 -0.21 27.98
C LEU A 3 14.03 0.75 29.16
N LEU A 4 13.15 1.74 29.10
CA LEU A 4 12.93 2.71 30.16
C LEU A 4 11.83 2.26 31.13
N VAL A 5 11.01 1.27 30.78
CA VAL A 5 9.91 0.82 31.64
C VAL A 5 10.41 0.28 32.99
N PRO A 6 11.42 -0.62 33.06
CA PRO A 6 11.95 -1.07 34.35
C PRO A 6 12.55 0.05 35.21
N PRO A 7 13.48 0.91 34.72
CA PRO A 7 14.06 1.96 35.56
C PRO A 7 13.03 3.01 35.96
N PHE A 8 12.09 3.41 35.08
CA PHE A 8 11.03 4.33 35.46
C PHE A 8 10.05 3.71 36.46
N GLY A 9 9.73 2.42 36.33
CA GLY A 9 8.90 1.70 37.30
C GLY A 9 9.54 1.70 38.70
N ILE A 10 10.84 1.41 38.78
CA ILE A 10 11.60 1.46 40.04
C ILE A 10 11.65 2.90 40.58
N LEU A 11 12.00 3.88 39.75
CA LEU A 11 12.09 5.29 40.15
C LEU A 11 10.72 5.83 40.63
N LEU A 12 9.63 5.47 39.95
CA LEU A 12 8.27 5.81 40.36
C LEU A 12 7.94 5.20 41.72
N GLY A 13 8.25 3.91 41.94
CA GLY A 13 8.06 3.26 43.24
C GLY A 13 8.84 3.94 44.36
N VAL A 14 10.11 4.28 44.12
CA VAL A 14 10.96 5.02 45.07
C VAL A 14 10.41 6.42 45.33
N ALA A 15 10.00 7.16 44.29
CA ALA A 15 9.45 8.50 44.41
C ALA A 15 8.14 8.51 45.21
N VAL A 16 7.22 7.58 44.90
CA VAL A 16 5.97 7.38 45.63
C VAL A 16 6.24 7.05 47.09
N GLY A 17 7.17 6.12 47.37
CA GLY A 17 7.55 5.76 48.74
C GLY A 17 8.13 6.94 49.53
N ARG A 18 9.03 7.73 48.91
CA ARG A 18 9.59 8.93 49.54
C ARG A 18 8.57 10.03 49.75
N PHE A 19 7.66 10.23 48.79
CA PHE A 19 6.58 11.20 48.91
C PHE A 19 5.61 10.81 50.03
N TYR A 20 5.19 9.53 50.10
CA TYR A 20 4.36 9.01 51.19
C TYR A 20 5.04 9.24 52.56
N GLY A 21 6.32 8.90 52.69
CA GLY A 21 7.08 9.12 53.93
C GLY A 21 7.27 10.60 54.28
N TRP A 22 7.40 11.49 53.29
CA TRP A 22 7.44 12.94 53.51
C TRP A 22 6.07 13.47 53.95
N ALA A 23 4.99 13.09 53.26
CA ALA A 23 3.62 13.51 53.56
C ALA A 23 3.20 13.06 54.97
N LEU A 24 3.49 11.81 55.34
CA LEU A 24 3.21 11.29 56.68
C LEU A 24 3.97 12.09 57.74
N ARG A 25 5.26 12.36 57.56
CA ARG A 25 6.06 13.15 58.52
C ARG A 25 5.52 14.57 58.69
N VAL A 26 5.13 15.24 57.61
CA VAL A 26 4.62 16.63 57.68
C VAL A 26 3.26 16.67 58.36
N THR A 27 2.36 15.74 58.00
CA THR A 27 0.97 15.71 58.50
C THR A 27 0.86 15.26 59.96
N THR A 28 1.83 14.51 60.49
CA THR A 28 1.80 14.02 61.88
C THR A 28 2.69 14.80 62.84
N ARG A 29 3.28 15.92 62.42
CA ARG A 29 4.11 16.76 63.31
C ARG A 29 3.28 17.28 64.49
N GLY A 30 3.75 17.01 65.71
CA GLY A 30 3.10 17.48 66.95
C GLY A 30 1.82 16.72 67.35
N LEU A 31 1.46 15.65 66.64
CA LEU A 31 0.31 14.80 66.98
C LEU A 31 0.73 13.60 67.84
N ALA A 32 -0.20 13.12 68.69
CA ALA A 32 -0.01 11.89 69.45
C ALA A 32 0.06 10.65 68.54
N ASP A 33 0.80 9.63 68.95
CA ASP A 33 1.05 8.43 68.13
C ASP A 33 -0.23 7.70 67.69
N ALA A 34 -1.31 7.78 68.46
CA ALA A 34 -2.62 7.21 68.10
C ALA A 34 -3.24 7.81 66.82
N TRP A 35 -2.94 9.08 66.49
CA TRP A 35 -3.42 9.73 65.28
C TRP A 35 -2.55 9.43 64.06
N ARG A 36 -1.26 9.15 64.30
CA ARG A 36 -0.29 8.85 63.24
C ARG A 36 -0.62 7.57 62.48
N THR A 37 -1.08 6.52 63.16
CA THR A 37 -1.50 5.27 62.51
C THR A 37 -2.74 5.45 61.63
N ARG A 38 -3.73 6.23 62.10
CA ARG A 38 -4.95 6.56 61.34
C ARG A 38 -4.61 7.37 60.09
N ILE A 39 -3.77 8.40 60.22
CA ILE A 39 -3.33 9.23 59.09
C ILE A 39 -2.53 8.42 58.08
N ALA A 40 -1.63 7.54 58.53
CA ALA A 40 -0.91 6.62 57.65
C ALA A 40 -1.85 5.73 56.83
N ALA A 41 -2.86 5.13 57.46
CA ALA A 41 -3.86 4.31 56.78
C ALA A 41 -4.65 5.11 55.73
N VAL A 42 -5.05 6.35 56.04
CA VAL A 42 -5.76 7.23 55.10
C VAL A 42 -4.87 7.63 53.91
N LEU A 43 -3.62 8.02 54.17
CA LEU A 43 -2.67 8.35 53.11
C LEU A 43 -2.36 7.15 52.22
N PHE A 44 -2.26 5.95 52.80
CA PHE A 44 -2.07 4.72 52.05
C PHE A 44 -3.29 4.38 51.20
N ALA A 45 -4.50 4.53 51.76
CA ALA A 45 -5.75 4.34 51.02
C ALA A 45 -5.88 5.34 49.86
N ALA A 46 -5.51 6.61 50.07
CA ALA A 46 -5.49 7.63 49.02
C ALA A 46 -4.48 7.28 47.93
N LEU A 47 -3.27 6.83 48.29
CA LEU A 47 -2.28 6.37 47.33
C LEU A 47 -2.78 5.15 46.54
N ALA A 48 -3.36 4.16 47.22
CA ALA A 48 -3.94 2.98 46.59
C ALA A 48 -5.07 3.36 45.63
N ALA A 49 -5.93 4.32 46.00
CA ALA A 49 -7.00 4.83 45.13
C ALA A 49 -6.47 5.47 43.84
N VAL A 50 -5.23 5.98 43.83
CA VAL A 50 -4.56 6.51 42.61
C VAL A 50 -3.88 5.40 41.81
N VAL A 51 -3.19 4.47 42.47
CA VAL A 51 -2.38 3.43 41.81
C VAL A 51 -3.25 2.31 41.23
N ILE A 52 -4.29 1.88 41.95
CA ILE A 52 -5.15 0.76 41.54
C ILE A 52 -5.81 1.00 40.17
N PRO A 53 -6.40 2.17 39.86
CA PRO A 53 -6.98 2.41 38.53
C PRO A 53 -5.95 2.36 37.40
N ILE A 54 -4.70 2.80 37.64
CA ILE A 54 -3.63 2.79 36.64
C ILE A 54 -3.23 1.36 36.31
N VAL A 55 -2.99 0.54 37.34
CA VAL A 55 -2.69 -0.89 37.17
C VAL A 55 -3.87 -1.62 36.54
N GLY A 56 -5.09 -1.30 36.97
CA GLY A 56 -6.33 -1.85 36.44
C GLY A 56 -6.50 -1.58 34.94
N ARG A 57 -6.21 -0.35 34.48
CA ARG A 57 -6.21 -0.02 33.04
C ARG A 57 -5.15 -0.79 32.26
N GLY A 58 -3.94 -0.94 32.82
CA GLY A 58 -2.88 -1.74 32.20
C GLY A 58 -3.29 -3.21 32.05
N ALA A 59 -3.87 -3.80 33.11
CA ALA A 59 -4.37 -5.17 33.10
C ALA A 59 -5.55 -5.34 32.14
N ALA A 60 -6.46 -4.37 32.07
CA ALA A 60 -7.57 -4.38 31.13
C ALA A 60 -7.08 -4.30 29.68
N ALA A 61 -6.11 -3.43 29.39
CA ALA A 61 -5.48 -3.34 28.06
C ALA A 61 -4.79 -4.65 27.67
N ALA A 62 -4.06 -5.29 28.60
CA ALA A 62 -3.42 -6.58 28.35
C ALA A 62 -4.44 -7.70 28.08
N ARG A 63 -5.55 -7.74 28.82
CA ARG A 63 -6.64 -8.72 28.62
C ARG A 63 -7.44 -8.47 27.34
N ALA A 64 -7.49 -7.22 26.88
CA ALA A 64 -8.15 -6.85 25.64
C ALA A 64 -7.26 -7.04 24.41
N TYR A 65 -5.98 -7.43 24.58
CA TYR A 65 -5.09 -7.70 23.46
C TYR A 65 -5.53 -8.97 22.73
N LEU A 66 -5.94 -8.80 21.48
CA LEU A 66 -6.31 -9.88 20.58
C LEU A 66 -5.11 -10.21 19.67
N PRO A 67 -4.79 -11.50 19.44
CA PRO A 67 -3.77 -11.87 18.47
C PRO A 67 -4.12 -11.37 17.07
N GLY A 68 -3.14 -10.84 16.34
CA GLY A 68 -3.32 -10.46 14.94
C GLY A 68 -3.57 -11.67 14.02
N VAL A 69 -3.00 -12.84 14.37
CA VAL A 69 -3.27 -14.12 13.70
C VAL A 69 -4.56 -14.71 14.25
N HIS A 70 -5.71 -14.23 13.77
CA HIS A 70 -7.01 -14.83 14.07
C HIS A 70 -7.27 -16.09 13.21
N ASP A 71 -8.35 -16.81 13.48
CA ASP A 71 -8.69 -18.09 12.85
C ASP A 71 -8.63 -18.08 11.32
N ALA A 72 -9.16 -17.05 10.65
CA ALA A 72 -9.07 -16.97 9.19
C ALA A 72 -7.61 -16.89 8.67
N TRP A 73 -6.69 -16.21 9.36
CA TRP A 73 -5.27 -16.23 9.01
C TRP A 73 -4.66 -17.60 9.32
N TRP A 74 -4.94 -18.17 10.49
CA TRP A 74 -4.42 -19.47 10.90
C TRP A 74 -4.82 -20.58 9.91
N ASP A 75 -6.10 -20.65 9.55
CA ASP A 75 -6.62 -21.66 8.63
C ASP A 75 -6.12 -21.45 7.21
N THR A 76 -6.04 -20.19 6.73
CA THR A 76 -5.50 -19.88 5.40
C THR A 76 -4.06 -20.40 5.29
N LEU A 77 -3.23 -20.08 6.27
CA LEU A 77 -1.81 -20.45 6.26
C LEU A 77 -1.62 -21.96 6.50
N THR A 78 -2.45 -22.58 7.33
CA THR A 78 -2.45 -24.05 7.51
C THR A 78 -2.82 -24.76 6.20
N LYS A 79 -3.84 -24.26 5.48
CA LYS A 79 -4.21 -24.80 4.17
C LYS A 79 -3.05 -24.69 3.17
N ILE A 80 -2.32 -23.56 3.16
CA ILE A 80 -1.11 -23.43 2.33
C ILE A 80 -0.10 -24.51 2.68
N ARG A 81 0.18 -24.75 3.98
CA ARG A 81 1.12 -25.80 4.40
C ARG A 81 0.71 -27.19 3.91
N GLU A 82 -0.58 -27.48 3.95
CA GLU A 82 -1.12 -28.81 3.65
C GLU A 82 -1.28 -29.07 2.14
N THR A 83 -1.48 -28.03 1.34
CA THR A 83 -1.88 -28.17 -0.08
C THR A 83 -0.85 -27.69 -1.10
N THR A 84 0.23 -27.03 -0.66
CA THR A 84 1.27 -26.49 -1.57
C THR A 84 2.59 -27.25 -1.44
N PRO A 85 3.44 -27.29 -2.49
CA PRO A 85 4.78 -27.86 -2.40
C PRO A 85 5.65 -27.20 -1.33
N PRO A 86 6.56 -27.93 -0.64
CA PRO A 86 7.41 -27.36 0.42
C PRO A 86 8.32 -26.22 -0.03
N ASP A 87 8.71 -26.19 -1.31
CA ASP A 87 9.57 -25.17 -1.91
C ASP A 87 8.80 -23.96 -2.48
N ALA A 88 7.46 -23.99 -2.41
CA ALA A 88 6.61 -22.89 -2.86
C ALA A 88 6.98 -21.56 -2.18
N ILE A 89 6.81 -20.47 -2.92
CA ILE A 89 7.06 -19.11 -2.43
C ILE A 89 5.73 -18.41 -2.24
N VAL A 90 5.56 -17.77 -1.07
CA VAL A 90 4.36 -17.03 -0.73
C VAL A 90 4.70 -15.54 -0.60
N THR A 91 4.14 -14.74 -1.49
CA THR A 91 4.24 -13.28 -1.45
C THR A 91 3.08 -12.70 -0.67
N ALA A 92 3.40 -11.86 0.31
CA ALA A 92 2.44 -11.03 1.02
C ALA A 92 3.11 -9.71 1.38
N TRP A 93 2.32 -8.77 1.90
CA TRP A 93 2.90 -7.60 2.54
C TRP A 93 3.78 -8.02 3.74
N TRP A 94 4.83 -7.25 4.02
CA TRP A 94 5.90 -7.66 4.94
C TRP A 94 5.42 -7.97 6.36
N ASP A 95 4.35 -7.32 6.83
CA ASP A 95 3.72 -7.54 8.13
C ASP A 95 3.35 -9.02 8.34
N TYR A 96 3.00 -9.74 7.26
CA TYR A 96 2.50 -11.11 7.31
C TYR A 96 3.58 -12.17 7.07
N GLY A 97 4.79 -11.76 6.67
CA GLY A 97 5.86 -12.68 6.26
C GLY A 97 6.27 -13.66 7.36
N HIS A 98 6.37 -13.21 8.61
CA HIS A 98 6.69 -14.10 9.74
C HIS A 98 5.56 -15.07 10.08
N TRP A 99 4.29 -14.68 9.88
CA TRP A 99 3.15 -15.57 10.10
C TRP A 99 3.17 -16.71 9.09
N ILE A 100 3.43 -16.39 7.83
CA ILE A 100 3.56 -17.37 6.76
C ILE A 100 4.73 -18.32 7.02
N LYS A 101 5.92 -17.80 7.36
CA LYS A 101 7.08 -18.65 7.70
C LYS A 101 6.77 -19.62 8.84
N TYR A 102 6.06 -19.17 9.87
CA TYR A 102 5.76 -19.97 11.05
C TYR A 102 4.65 -21.01 10.82
N ILE A 103 3.55 -20.62 10.18
CA ILE A 103 2.34 -21.44 10.08
C ILE A 103 2.31 -22.22 8.76
N ALA A 104 2.61 -21.54 7.64
CA ALA A 104 2.58 -22.17 6.33
C ALA A 104 3.86 -22.99 6.04
N GLU A 105 4.95 -22.72 6.76
CA GLU A 105 6.27 -23.35 6.55
C GLU A 105 6.72 -23.24 5.09
N ARG A 106 6.54 -22.05 4.49
CA ARG A 106 6.95 -21.73 3.13
C ARG A 106 7.94 -20.57 3.10
N ARG A 107 8.70 -20.50 2.01
CA ARG A 107 9.54 -19.32 1.73
C ARG A 107 8.63 -18.13 1.47
N VAL A 108 9.09 -16.94 1.82
CA VAL A 108 8.36 -15.69 1.60
C VAL A 108 9.24 -14.71 0.88
N THR A 109 8.61 -13.92 0.01
CA THR A 109 9.29 -12.84 -0.72
C THR A 109 9.75 -11.73 0.22
N SER A 110 8.98 -11.43 1.29
CA SER A 110 9.29 -10.36 2.24
C SER A 110 8.81 -10.69 3.65
N ASP A 111 9.52 -10.17 4.66
CA ASP A 111 9.09 -10.14 6.06
C ASP A 111 9.63 -8.90 6.78
N GLY A 112 9.50 -8.84 8.11
CA GLY A 112 9.98 -7.69 8.91
C GLY A 112 11.50 -7.46 8.85
N SER A 113 12.29 -8.44 8.39
CA SER A 113 13.75 -8.33 8.25
C SER A 113 14.21 -7.78 6.90
N THR A 114 13.32 -7.70 5.91
CA THR A 114 13.63 -7.21 4.55
C THR A 114 13.20 -5.76 4.32
N LEU A 115 12.74 -5.05 5.36
CA LEU A 115 12.20 -3.69 5.31
C LEU A 115 13.18 -2.61 4.83
N SER A 116 14.48 -2.78 5.06
CA SER A 116 15.51 -1.83 4.64
C SER A 116 15.88 -1.92 3.16
N ARG A 117 15.20 -2.79 2.39
CA ARG A 117 15.54 -3.15 1.01
C ARG A 117 14.39 -2.84 0.05
N ARG A 118 14.63 -2.92 -1.26
CA ARG A 118 13.66 -2.57 -2.31
C ARG A 118 12.49 -3.56 -2.44
N VAL A 119 12.48 -4.65 -1.67
CA VAL A 119 11.46 -5.70 -1.75
C VAL A 119 10.05 -5.14 -1.53
N ALA A 120 9.85 -4.35 -0.47
CA ALA A 120 8.54 -3.78 -0.16
C ALA A 120 8.05 -2.81 -1.26
N HIS A 121 8.98 -2.07 -1.87
CA HIS A 121 8.70 -1.25 -3.05
C HIS A 121 8.17 -2.10 -4.21
N TRP A 122 8.89 -3.17 -4.58
CA TRP A 122 8.51 -4.02 -5.70
C TRP A 122 7.22 -4.80 -5.47
N ILE A 123 6.94 -5.25 -4.24
CA ILE A 123 5.63 -5.83 -3.90
C ILE A 123 4.53 -4.77 -4.07
N GLY A 124 4.74 -3.55 -3.57
CA GLY A 124 3.80 -2.44 -3.79
C GLY A 124 3.57 -2.16 -5.27
N ARG A 125 4.64 -2.12 -6.07
CA ARG A 125 4.60 -1.86 -7.51
C ARG A 125 3.88 -2.99 -8.28
N MET A 126 4.11 -4.25 -7.90
CA MET A 126 3.41 -5.42 -8.43
C MET A 126 1.90 -5.35 -8.13
N LEU A 127 1.54 -4.99 -6.90
CA LEU A 127 0.13 -4.83 -6.52
C LEU A 127 -0.54 -3.64 -7.22
N LEU A 128 0.22 -2.58 -7.52
CA LEU A 128 -0.23 -1.43 -8.31
C LEU A 128 -0.17 -1.63 -9.82
N ALA A 129 0.36 -2.76 -10.30
CA ALA A 129 0.52 -3.01 -11.73
C ALA A 129 -0.84 -2.96 -12.45
N PRO A 130 -0.94 -2.19 -13.56
CA PRO A 130 -2.21 -2.01 -14.28
C PRO A 130 -2.56 -3.20 -15.17
N THR A 131 -1.64 -4.14 -15.36
CA THR A 131 -1.85 -5.34 -16.18
C THR A 131 -1.38 -6.59 -15.46
N GLU A 132 -2.05 -7.71 -15.70
CA GLU A 132 -1.60 -9.01 -15.17
C GLU A 132 -0.18 -9.36 -15.64
N ARG A 133 0.18 -8.99 -16.86
CA ARG A 133 1.51 -9.29 -17.42
C ARG A 133 2.61 -8.64 -16.59
N GLU A 134 2.48 -7.35 -16.33
CA GLU A 134 3.44 -6.62 -15.51
C GLU A 134 3.46 -7.16 -14.06
N ALA A 135 2.29 -7.46 -13.47
CA ALA A 135 2.20 -8.00 -12.13
C ALA A 135 2.94 -9.34 -11.98
N ILE A 136 2.70 -10.27 -12.90
CA ILE A 136 3.35 -11.60 -12.90
C ILE A 136 4.85 -11.47 -13.17
N GLY A 137 5.27 -10.60 -14.09
CA GLY A 137 6.69 -10.41 -14.37
C GLY A 137 7.44 -9.84 -13.18
N LEU A 138 6.84 -8.88 -12.45
CA LEU A 138 7.41 -8.35 -11.21
C LEU A 138 7.42 -9.38 -10.10
N LEU A 139 6.37 -10.20 -9.99
CA LEU A 139 6.32 -11.32 -9.05
C LEU A 139 7.39 -12.38 -9.35
N ARG A 140 7.57 -12.75 -10.62
CA ARG A 140 8.65 -13.64 -11.06
C ARG A 140 10.01 -13.07 -10.70
N MET A 141 10.28 -11.79 -10.98
CA MET A 141 11.53 -11.14 -10.59
C MET A 141 11.76 -11.21 -9.06
N LEU A 142 10.71 -10.94 -8.28
CA LEU A 142 10.74 -11.04 -6.82
C LEU A 142 11.04 -12.45 -6.33
N ASP A 143 10.56 -13.48 -7.02
CA ASP A 143 10.79 -14.88 -6.67
C ASP A 143 12.15 -15.41 -7.18
N CYS A 144 12.72 -14.81 -8.22
CA CYS A 144 14.04 -15.16 -8.76
C CYS A 144 15.20 -14.66 -7.88
N GLY A 145 15.13 -13.43 -7.37
CA GLY A 145 16.25 -12.83 -6.62
C GLY A 145 15.85 -11.87 -5.52
N SER A 146 14.54 -11.66 -5.28
CA SER A 146 13.94 -10.80 -4.24
C SER A 146 14.42 -9.34 -4.17
N ASP A 147 15.36 -8.94 -5.02
CA ASP A 147 16.04 -7.65 -5.05
C ASP A 147 16.64 -7.20 -3.70
N VAL A 148 17.09 -8.16 -2.90
CA VAL A 148 17.60 -8.01 -1.52
C VAL A 148 19.13 -7.78 -1.49
N GLY A 149 19.82 -7.84 -2.63
CA GLY A 149 21.29 -7.82 -2.68
C GLY A 149 21.82 -7.92 -4.12
N PRO A 150 23.07 -8.40 -4.32
CA PRO A 150 23.70 -8.45 -5.65
C PRO A 150 22.97 -9.37 -6.64
N GLU A 151 22.20 -10.34 -6.13
CA GLU A 151 21.40 -11.26 -6.95
C GLU A 151 20.18 -10.58 -7.59
N GLY A 152 19.78 -9.40 -7.09
CA GLY A 152 18.63 -8.64 -7.53
C GLY A 152 18.80 -7.99 -8.90
N ALA A 153 17.70 -7.84 -9.63
CA ALA A 153 17.70 -7.23 -10.96
C ALA A 153 18.29 -5.80 -10.97
N MET A 154 17.96 -4.98 -9.96
CA MET A 154 18.49 -3.62 -9.86
C MET A 154 20.00 -3.61 -9.64
N ALA A 155 20.50 -4.52 -8.79
CA ALA A 155 21.93 -4.62 -8.51
C ALA A 155 22.72 -5.14 -9.72
N ARG A 156 22.18 -6.12 -10.46
CA ARG A 156 22.81 -6.62 -11.70
C ARG A 156 22.85 -5.55 -12.78
N LEU A 157 21.75 -4.81 -12.98
CA LEU A 157 21.72 -3.69 -13.92
C LEU A 157 22.77 -2.61 -13.56
N ALA A 158 22.86 -2.26 -12.28
CA ALA A 158 23.87 -1.31 -11.81
C ALA A 158 25.31 -1.83 -12.01
N ALA A 159 25.55 -3.12 -11.79
CA ALA A 159 26.86 -3.75 -12.02
C ALA A 159 27.30 -3.68 -13.49
N HIS A 160 26.35 -3.65 -14.43
CA HIS A 160 26.57 -3.48 -15.86
C HIS A 160 26.47 -2.02 -16.32
N GLY A 161 26.57 -1.05 -15.41
CA GLY A 161 26.68 0.37 -15.72
C GLY A 161 25.35 1.10 -16.00
N VAL A 162 24.20 0.47 -15.72
CA VAL A 162 22.90 1.10 -15.88
C VAL A 162 22.58 1.96 -14.65
N ALA A 163 22.36 3.26 -14.86
CA ALA A 163 22.01 4.19 -13.77
C ALA A 163 20.69 3.80 -13.09
N GLU A 164 20.58 4.02 -11.77
CA GLU A 164 19.45 3.55 -10.95
C GLU A 164 18.06 3.91 -11.49
N PRO A 165 17.76 5.16 -11.93
CA PRO A 165 16.45 5.47 -12.49
C PRO A 165 16.17 4.71 -13.79
N ALA A 166 17.17 4.57 -14.67
CA ALA A 166 17.03 3.80 -15.91
C ALA A 166 16.86 2.30 -15.64
N ALA A 167 17.56 1.77 -14.64
CA ALA A 167 17.44 0.37 -14.22
C ALA A 167 16.02 0.08 -13.72
N TYR A 168 15.43 1.00 -12.95
CA TYR A 168 14.06 0.87 -12.47
C TYR A 168 13.03 0.75 -13.60
N GLU A 169 13.06 1.68 -14.56
CA GLU A 169 12.13 1.64 -15.69
C GLU A 169 12.36 0.39 -16.55
N LEU A 170 13.63 -0.01 -16.73
CA LEU A 170 13.95 -1.23 -17.47
C LEU A 170 13.40 -2.47 -16.76
N VAL A 171 13.45 -2.57 -15.44
CA VAL A 171 12.81 -3.68 -14.70
C VAL A 171 11.30 -3.74 -14.95
N ILE A 172 10.60 -2.60 -14.90
CA ILE A 172 9.14 -2.55 -15.18
C ILE A 172 8.86 -2.97 -16.62
N GLU A 173 9.68 -2.50 -17.56
CA GLU A 173 9.56 -2.84 -18.97
C GLU A 173 9.75 -4.35 -19.20
N LEU A 174 10.81 -4.92 -18.63
CA LEU A 174 11.13 -6.36 -18.72
C LEU A 174 10.03 -7.23 -18.09
N ALA A 175 9.38 -6.77 -17.02
CA ALA A 175 8.26 -7.49 -16.42
C ALA A 175 7.07 -7.66 -17.39
N SER A 176 6.97 -6.81 -18.41
CA SER A 176 5.91 -6.87 -19.42
C SER A 176 6.30 -7.64 -20.68
N LEU A 177 7.49 -8.24 -20.74
CA LEU A 177 8.03 -8.92 -21.91
C LEU A 177 8.23 -10.41 -21.64
N GLU A 178 8.18 -11.20 -22.71
CA GLU A 178 8.66 -12.58 -22.66
C GLU A 178 10.20 -12.62 -22.76
N ARG A 179 10.81 -13.74 -22.38
CA ARG A 179 12.28 -13.83 -22.18
C ARG A 179 13.09 -13.38 -23.40
N ASP A 180 12.69 -13.79 -24.61
CA ASP A 180 13.42 -13.44 -25.84
C ASP A 180 13.25 -11.96 -26.20
N GLU A 181 12.04 -11.41 -26.01
CA GLU A 181 11.77 -9.98 -26.21
C GLU A 181 12.53 -9.12 -25.18
N ALA A 182 12.56 -9.58 -23.93
CA ALA A 182 13.33 -8.96 -22.84
C ALA A 182 14.82 -8.96 -23.17
N ARG A 183 15.36 -10.08 -23.69
CA ARG A 183 16.75 -10.16 -24.15
C ARG A 183 17.03 -9.16 -25.27
N ALA A 184 16.20 -9.14 -26.31
CA ALA A 184 16.34 -8.20 -27.42
C ALA A 184 16.28 -6.74 -26.93
N ARG A 185 15.43 -6.45 -25.95
CA ARG A 185 15.34 -5.13 -25.34
C ARG A 185 16.62 -4.73 -24.61
N LEU A 186 17.20 -5.63 -23.80
CA LEU A 186 18.46 -5.37 -23.09
C LEU A 186 19.61 -5.08 -24.07
N LEU A 187 19.71 -5.86 -25.15
CA LEU A 187 20.72 -5.64 -26.20
C LEU A 187 20.50 -4.28 -26.90
N ALA A 188 19.26 -3.92 -27.20
CA ALA A 188 18.93 -2.62 -27.80
C ALA A 188 19.24 -1.43 -26.86
N ARG A 189 19.28 -1.65 -25.55
CA ARG A 189 19.74 -0.66 -24.56
C ARG A 189 21.27 -0.63 -24.40
N GLY A 190 22.01 -1.41 -25.19
CA GLY A 190 23.47 -1.41 -25.22
C GLY A 190 24.14 -2.35 -24.22
N LEU A 191 23.40 -3.29 -23.61
CA LEU A 191 24.01 -4.32 -22.78
C LEU A 191 24.65 -5.40 -23.65
N GLU A 192 25.82 -5.88 -23.23
CA GLU A 192 26.47 -7.04 -23.83
C GLU A 192 25.63 -8.32 -23.62
N PRO A 193 25.73 -9.33 -24.51
CA PRO A 193 24.95 -10.56 -24.39
C PRO A 193 25.03 -11.25 -23.03
N ALA A 194 26.23 -11.34 -22.44
CA ALA A 194 26.42 -11.94 -21.12
C ALA A 194 25.78 -11.11 -20.00
N ALA A 195 25.81 -9.78 -20.10
CA ALA A 195 25.16 -8.88 -19.14
C ALA A 195 23.62 -8.99 -19.25
N ALA A 196 23.10 -9.12 -20.47
CA ALA A 196 21.68 -9.35 -20.68
C ALA A 196 21.23 -10.68 -20.05
N ASP A 197 21.97 -11.77 -20.28
CA ASP A 197 21.65 -13.09 -19.72
C ASP A 197 21.74 -13.12 -18.19
N ASP A 198 22.67 -12.37 -17.60
CA ASP A 198 22.79 -12.18 -16.15
C ASP A 198 21.57 -11.46 -15.54
N VAL A 199 21.09 -10.38 -16.16
CA VAL A 199 19.86 -9.68 -15.73
C VAL A 199 18.63 -10.57 -15.90
N LEU A 200 18.56 -11.35 -16.98
CA LEU A 200 17.46 -12.30 -17.21
C LEU A 200 17.43 -13.43 -16.18
N ALA A 201 18.55 -13.81 -15.57
CA ALA A 201 18.55 -14.76 -14.47
C ALA A 201 17.82 -14.22 -13.22
N ALA A 202 17.75 -12.90 -13.03
CA ALA A 202 17.05 -12.25 -11.91
C ALA A 202 15.60 -11.83 -12.23
N THR A 203 15.19 -11.85 -13.51
CA THR A 203 13.87 -11.34 -13.95
C THR A 203 13.01 -12.38 -14.67
N HIS A 204 13.64 -13.40 -15.26
CA HIS A 204 13.06 -14.39 -16.16
C HIS A 204 13.53 -15.82 -15.84
N CYS A 205 13.80 -16.12 -14.57
CA CYS A 205 14.03 -17.50 -14.13
C CYS A 205 12.72 -18.32 -14.14
N GLU A 206 12.83 -19.62 -13.87
CA GLU A 206 11.69 -20.50 -13.57
C GLU A 206 11.60 -20.68 -12.05
N PRO A 207 10.87 -19.80 -11.33
CA PRO A 207 10.75 -19.91 -9.88
C PRO A 207 9.85 -21.10 -9.51
N PRO A 208 9.97 -21.63 -8.28
CA PRO A 208 9.00 -22.58 -7.74
C PRO A 208 7.59 -22.00 -7.67
N PRO A 209 6.54 -22.84 -7.46
CA PRO A 209 5.16 -22.40 -7.46
C PRO A 209 4.93 -21.19 -6.54
N ALA A 210 4.36 -20.14 -7.12
CA ALA A 210 4.15 -18.86 -6.45
C ALA A 210 2.71 -18.69 -5.98
N TYR A 211 2.55 -18.14 -4.79
CA TYR A 211 1.26 -17.81 -4.18
C TYR A 211 1.28 -16.38 -3.67
N VAL A 212 0.15 -15.68 -3.77
CA VAL A 212 -0.03 -14.33 -3.21
C VAL A 212 -1.12 -14.38 -2.16
N VAL A 213 -0.82 -13.90 -0.95
CA VAL A 213 -1.80 -13.76 0.14
C VAL A 213 -2.08 -12.28 0.36
N LEU A 214 -3.35 -11.90 0.24
CA LEU A 214 -3.83 -10.53 0.38
C LEU A 214 -4.91 -10.45 1.47
N THR A 215 -5.02 -9.29 2.11
CA THR A 215 -6.06 -9.01 3.10
C THR A 215 -6.76 -7.68 2.84
N SER A 216 -8.04 -7.59 3.20
CA SER A 216 -8.81 -6.34 3.14
C SER A 216 -8.26 -5.27 4.08
N ALA A 217 -7.48 -5.62 5.12
CA ALA A 217 -6.78 -4.67 5.97
C ALA A 217 -5.83 -3.76 5.16
N MET A 218 -5.27 -4.27 4.06
CA MET A 218 -4.40 -3.50 3.17
C MET A 218 -5.14 -2.37 2.44
N ILE A 219 -6.47 -2.41 2.30
CA ILE A 219 -7.24 -1.31 1.66
C ILE A 219 -7.00 0.00 2.42
N GLN A 220 -6.93 -0.07 3.75
CA GLN A 220 -6.74 1.09 4.62
C GLN A 220 -5.26 1.41 4.90
N ALA A 221 -4.36 0.44 4.74
CA ALA A 221 -2.93 0.65 4.93
C ALA A 221 -2.34 1.50 3.77
N PRO A 222 -1.77 2.69 4.04
CA PRO A 222 -1.23 3.53 2.98
C PRO A 222 0.17 3.11 2.51
N SER A 223 0.91 2.37 3.34
CA SER A 223 2.35 2.12 3.15
C SER A 223 2.67 1.36 1.86
N TRP A 224 1.94 0.29 1.53
CA TRP A 224 2.21 -0.47 0.31
C TRP A 224 1.94 0.30 -0.96
N ARG A 225 0.89 1.14 -0.96
CA ARG A 225 0.57 2.03 -2.08
C ARG A 225 1.65 3.07 -2.23
N TYR A 226 1.94 3.78 -1.14
CA TYR A 226 2.97 4.81 -1.12
C TYR A 226 4.31 4.26 -1.55
N LEU A 227 4.74 3.08 -1.08
CA LEU A 227 6.01 2.53 -1.57
C LEU A 227 5.90 2.19 -3.07
N GLY A 228 4.85 1.47 -3.49
CA GLY A 228 4.70 1.07 -4.89
C GLY A 228 4.48 2.19 -5.92
N SER A 229 4.03 3.39 -5.51
CA SER A 229 3.64 4.47 -6.42
C SER A 229 4.75 5.45 -6.79
N LEU A 230 5.98 5.24 -6.32
CA LEU A 230 7.13 6.04 -6.73
C LEU A 230 7.32 5.99 -8.26
N ASP A 231 7.36 7.18 -8.89
CA ASP A 231 7.68 7.36 -10.31
C ASP A 231 9.05 8.07 -10.44
N PRO A 232 10.13 7.35 -10.79
CA PRO A 232 11.46 7.95 -10.89
C PRO A 232 11.58 9.02 -11.96
N ARG A 233 10.71 9.02 -12.97
CA ARG A 233 10.68 10.08 -14.00
C ARG A 233 10.23 11.39 -13.38
N ARG A 234 9.22 11.34 -12.50
CA ARG A 234 8.76 12.51 -11.73
C ARG A 234 9.82 12.99 -10.76
N ALA A 235 10.46 12.06 -10.05
CA ALA A 235 11.54 12.39 -9.12
C ALA A 235 12.70 13.10 -9.84
N LEU A 236 13.17 12.53 -10.96
CA LEU A 236 14.26 13.08 -11.76
C LEU A 236 13.89 14.45 -12.36
N ALA A 237 12.66 14.59 -12.87
CA ALA A 237 12.16 15.85 -13.39
C ALA A 237 12.24 16.96 -12.34
N VAL A 238 11.78 16.71 -11.11
CA VAL A 238 11.82 17.69 -10.02
C VAL A 238 13.25 17.99 -9.58
N SER A 239 14.09 16.97 -9.39
CA SER A 239 15.45 17.16 -8.88
C SER A 239 16.30 17.95 -9.88
N THR A 240 16.28 17.57 -11.16
CA THR A 240 17.09 18.22 -12.20
C THR A 240 16.57 19.61 -12.54
N LEU A 241 15.24 19.81 -12.57
CA LEU A 241 14.66 21.14 -12.77
C LEU A 241 15.15 22.14 -11.71
N ARG A 242 15.24 21.71 -10.45
CA ARG A 242 15.65 22.57 -9.33
C ARG A 242 17.15 22.80 -9.26
N ALA A 243 17.95 21.86 -9.74
CA ALA A 243 19.40 21.97 -9.77
C ALA A 243 19.91 22.73 -11.00
N ASP A 244 19.43 22.36 -12.19
CA ASP A 244 20.06 22.69 -13.47
C ASP A 244 19.11 23.39 -14.47
N GLY A 245 17.83 23.52 -14.11
CA GLY A 245 16.82 24.19 -14.93
C GLY A 245 16.05 23.28 -15.90
N ALA A 246 15.07 23.86 -16.60
CA ALA A 246 14.07 23.11 -17.34
C ALA A 246 14.63 22.35 -18.56
N ASP A 247 15.50 22.98 -19.36
CA ASP A 247 16.06 22.34 -20.55
C ASP A 247 17.02 21.20 -20.21
N ALA A 248 17.77 21.34 -19.11
CA ALA A 248 18.58 20.26 -18.56
C ALA A 248 17.70 19.08 -18.12
N ALA A 249 16.60 19.34 -17.41
CA ALA A 249 15.66 18.31 -17.00
C ALA A 249 15.02 17.57 -18.18
N VAL A 250 14.60 18.29 -19.23
CA VAL A 250 14.06 17.67 -20.46
C VAL A 250 15.09 16.77 -21.14
N THR A 251 16.34 17.25 -21.25
CA THR A 251 17.44 16.50 -21.86
C THR A 251 17.76 15.24 -21.06
N GLU A 252 17.84 15.37 -19.73
CA GLU A 252 18.17 14.28 -18.84
C GLU A 252 17.07 13.20 -18.80
N LEU A 253 15.80 13.60 -18.82
CA LEU A 253 14.67 12.66 -18.95
C LEU A 253 14.71 11.88 -20.28
N GLY A 254 15.01 12.59 -21.38
CA GLY A 254 15.15 11.96 -22.70
C GLY A 254 16.31 10.96 -22.72
N ARG A 255 17.45 11.30 -22.13
CA ARG A 255 18.64 10.46 -22.04
C ARG A 255 18.42 9.21 -21.16
N THR A 256 17.86 9.40 -19.97
CA THR A 256 17.75 8.35 -18.95
C THR A 256 16.58 7.40 -19.23
N PHE A 257 15.47 7.89 -19.79
CA PHE A 257 14.25 7.12 -19.97
C PHE A 257 13.82 6.92 -21.42
N ALA A 258 14.58 7.43 -22.40
CA ALA A 258 14.16 7.50 -23.80
C ALA A 258 12.80 8.21 -24.00
N LEU A 259 12.49 9.18 -23.12
CA LEU A 259 11.22 9.88 -23.12
C LEU A 259 11.16 10.88 -24.31
N PRO A 260 10.08 10.88 -25.13
CA PRO A 260 9.95 11.84 -26.22
C PRO A 260 9.97 13.28 -25.70
N GLY A 261 10.64 14.18 -26.44
CA GLY A 261 10.80 15.59 -26.05
C GLY A 261 9.51 16.31 -25.59
N PRO A 262 8.38 16.19 -26.31
CA PRO A 262 7.11 16.78 -25.85
C PRO A 262 6.59 16.21 -24.53
N ALA A 263 6.74 14.91 -24.30
CA ALA A 263 6.33 14.26 -23.06
C ALA A 263 7.24 14.64 -21.89
N ALA A 264 8.55 14.71 -22.12
CA ALA A 264 9.52 15.20 -21.14
C ALA A 264 9.24 16.65 -20.75
N ARG A 265 8.95 17.53 -21.72
CA ARG A 265 8.62 18.93 -21.46
C ARG A 265 7.32 19.07 -20.67
N ALA A 266 6.25 18.38 -21.07
CA ALA A 266 5.00 18.38 -20.30
C ALA A 266 5.18 17.89 -18.85
N LEU A 267 6.09 16.95 -18.61
CA LEU A 267 6.42 16.49 -17.26
C LEU A 267 7.13 17.57 -16.44
N VAL A 268 8.13 18.22 -17.04
CA VAL A 268 8.89 19.32 -16.43
C VAL A 268 8.00 20.53 -16.15
N ASP A 269 7.08 20.87 -17.06
CA ASP A 269 6.14 21.97 -16.88
C ASP A 269 5.21 21.74 -15.68
N ARG A 270 4.74 20.49 -15.48
CA ARG A 270 4.00 20.13 -14.26
C ARG A 270 4.87 20.22 -13.01
N ALA A 271 6.12 19.76 -13.08
CA ALA A 271 7.05 19.85 -11.96
C ALA A 271 7.37 21.31 -11.57
N ALA A 272 7.40 22.24 -12.54
CA ALA A 272 7.63 23.65 -12.32
C ALA A 272 6.49 24.35 -11.54
N GLY A 273 5.28 23.80 -11.61
CA GLY A 273 4.13 24.29 -10.84
C GLY A 273 4.20 24.01 -9.33
N LEU A 274 5.08 23.11 -8.88
CA LEU A 274 5.13 22.61 -7.50
C LEU A 274 5.95 23.52 -6.59
N ARG A 275 5.33 24.07 -5.53
CA ARG A 275 5.93 25.09 -4.67
C ARG A 275 6.37 24.53 -3.31
N THR A 276 5.61 23.60 -2.75
CA THR A 276 5.82 23.09 -1.39
C THR A 276 6.41 21.66 -1.38
N PRO A 277 7.11 21.25 -0.31
CA PRO A 277 7.57 19.87 -0.17
C PRO A 277 6.44 18.83 -0.28
N SER A 278 5.24 19.16 0.23
CA SER A 278 4.09 18.26 0.16
C SER A 278 3.56 18.08 -1.27
N GLU A 279 3.58 19.13 -2.09
CA GLU A 279 3.18 19.05 -3.50
C GLU A 279 4.17 18.22 -4.32
N ILE A 280 5.47 18.37 -4.05
CA ILE A 280 6.50 17.51 -4.66
C ILE A 280 6.28 16.06 -4.29
N GLU A 281 6.05 15.81 -3.00
CA GLU A 281 5.87 14.45 -2.52
C GLU A 281 4.65 13.79 -3.14
N GLU A 282 3.50 14.47 -3.19
CA GLU A 282 2.29 13.95 -3.85
C GLU A 282 2.49 13.76 -5.36
N PHE A 283 3.28 14.61 -6.00
CA PHE A 283 3.61 14.45 -7.42
C PHE A 283 4.49 13.23 -7.66
N VAL A 284 5.57 13.06 -6.91
CA VAL A 284 6.54 11.97 -7.06
C VAL A 284 5.98 10.64 -6.57
N ASN A 285 5.21 10.69 -5.49
CA ASN A 285 4.69 9.53 -4.78
C ASN A 285 3.27 9.78 -4.22
N PRO A 286 2.23 9.64 -5.06
CA PRO A 286 0.85 9.94 -4.68
C PRO A 286 0.38 9.15 -3.45
N ARG A 287 -0.15 9.86 -2.45
CA ARG A 287 -0.63 9.26 -1.20
C ARG A 287 -2.11 8.90 -1.24
N LEU A 288 -2.86 9.51 -2.16
CA LEU A 288 -4.30 9.31 -2.25
C LEU A 288 -4.65 7.82 -2.40
N GLY A 289 -5.60 7.36 -1.60
CA GLY A 289 -6.07 5.98 -1.63
C GLY A 289 -7.49 5.85 -2.13
N TYR A 290 -8.06 4.66 -1.91
CA TYR A 290 -9.51 4.53 -1.97
C TYR A 290 -10.13 5.53 -0.98
N LEU A 291 -11.09 6.33 -1.44
CA LEU A 291 -11.84 7.23 -0.56
C LEU A 291 -12.80 6.44 0.35
N VAL A 292 -13.09 5.20 -0.01
CA VAL A 292 -13.97 4.28 0.69
C VAL A 292 -13.34 2.92 0.84
N SER A 293 -13.58 2.27 1.98
CA SER A 293 -13.02 0.95 2.29
C SER A 293 -13.84 -0.21 1.73
N THR A 294 -15.03 0.07 1.21
CA THR A 294 -15.99 -0.91 0.68
C THR A 294 -16.73 -0.32 -0.51
N TRP A 295 -17.38 -1.17 -1.29
CA TRP A 295 -18.25 -0.75 -2.38
C TRP A 295 -19.41 0.13 -1.86
N LEU A 296 -19.60 1.30 -2.47
CA LEU A 296 -20.70 2.19 -2.17
C LEU A 296 -21.93 1.80 -3.00
N PRO A 297 -23.10 1.53 -2.39
CA PRO A 297 -24.32 1.28 -3.15
C PRO A 297 -24.78 2.56 -3.87
N CYS A 298 -25.44 2.38 -5.00
CA CYS A 298 -26.06 3.47 -5.74
C CYS A 298 -27.57 3.30 -5.80
N THR A 299 -28.29 4.42 -5.79
CA THR A 299 -29.74 4.46 -6.01
C THR A 299 -30.02 4.94 -7.42
N GLU A 300 -30.85 4.21 -8.15
CA GLU A 300 -31.33 4.61 -9.48
C GLU A 300 -32.46 5.63 -9.33
N THR A 301 -32.41 6.69 -10.13
CA THR A 301 -33.44 7.73 -10.22
C THR A 301 -34.47 7.36 -11.28
N ASP A 302 -35.60 8.07 -11.30
CA ASP A 302 -36.66 7.89 -12.31
C ASP A 302 -36.17 8.12 -13.75
N THR A 303 -35.03 8.80 -13.92
CA THR A 303 -34.38 9.08 -15.20
C THR A 303 -33.37 8.01 -15.62
N GLY A 304 -33.25 6.90 -14.88
CA GLY A 304 -32.27 5.82 -15.13
C GLY A 304 -30.83 6.16 -14.71
N GLU A 305 -30.62 7.31 -14.07
CA GLU A 305 -29.29 7.72 -13.57
C GLU A 305 -29.04 7.12 -12.19
N TRP A 306 -27.79 6.80 -11.89
CA TRP A 306 -27.39 6.29 -10.59
C TRP A 306 -26.77 7.40 -9.77
N THR A 307 -27.30 7.61 -8.57
CA THR A 307 -26.72 8.50 -7.57
C THR A 307 -26.08 7.64 -6.47
N CYS A 308 -24.76 7.78 -6.31
CA CYS A 308 -23.98 7.04 -5.33
C CYS A 308 -23.46 8.03 -4.26
N PRO A 309 -24.01 8.03 -3.03
CA PRO A 309 -23.55 8.92 -1.97
C PRO A 309 -22.14 8.53 -1.48
N VAL A 310 -21.27 9.52 -1.30
CA VAL A 310 -19.89 9.33 -0.84
C VAL A 310 -19.64 10.06 0.50
N GLY A 311 -19.84 11.37 0.52
CA GLY A 311 -19.66 12.22 1.71
C GLY A 311 -18.26 12.11 2.32
N ARG A 312 -17.19 12.24 1.52
CA ARG A 312 -15.80 12.16 2.01
C ARG A 312 -14.98 13.39 1.64
N ARG A 313 -14.15 13.84 2.58
CA ARG A 313 -13.20 14.94 2.35
C ARG A 313 -12.05 14.43 1.47
N ILE A 314 -11.71 15.18 0.42
CA ILE A 314 -10.72 14.77 -0.59
C ILE A 314 -9.41 15.57 -0.54
N ASP A 315 -9.38 16.68 0.20
CA ASP A 315 -8.18 17.50 0.38
C ASP A 315 -8.14 18.19 1.75
N ALA A 316 -7.03 18.90 2.01
CA ALA A 316 -6.87 19.69 3.22
C ALA A 316 -7.70 20.98 3.22
N ALA A 317 -8.05 21.49 2.03
CA ALA A 317 -8.83 22.73 1.86
C ALA A 317 -10.30 22.59 2.29
N GLY A 318 -10.78 21.35 2.44
CA GLY A 318 -12.13 21.07 2.93
C GLY A 318 -13.10 20.63 1.85
N THR A 319 -12.64 20.36 0.63
CA THR A 319 -13.47 19.88 -0.46
C THR A 319 -14.03 18.50 -0.11
N VAL A 320 -15.34 18.34 -0.29
CA VAL A 320 -16.05 17.09 -0.03
C VAL A 320 -16.59 16.52 -1.34
N LEU A 321 -16.23 15.27 -1.66
CA LEU A 321 -16.96 14.51 -2.67
C LEU A 321 -18.29 14.07 -2.03
N GLU A 322 -19.38 14.71 -2.44
CA GLU A 322 -20.72 14.47 -1.90
C GLU A 322 -21.30 13.18 -2.48
N ALA A 323 -21.32 13.08 -3.82
CA ALA A 323 -21.91 11.97 -4.53
C ALA A 323 -21.30 11.80 -5.93
N ILE A 324 -21.58 10.66 -6.54
CA ILE A 324 -21.29 10.38 -7.94
C ILE A 324 -22.62 10.24 -8.67
N THR A 325 -22.73 10.88 -9.82
CA THR A 325 -23.81 10.67 -10.77
C THR A 325 -23.27 9.84 -11.93
N TYR A 326 -23.65 8.57 -11.98
CA TYR A 326 -23.29 7.65 -13.07
C TYR A 326 -24.47 7.50 -14.03
N ARG A 327 -24.21 7.58 -15.33
CA ARG A 327 -25.23 7.49 -16.38
C ARG A 327 -24.99 6.24 -17.23
N PRO A 328 -25.70 5.12 -17.01
CA PRO A 328 -25.49 3.88 -17.75
C PRO A 328 -25.59 4.06 -19.28
N ASP A 329 -26.58 4.83 -19.75
CA ASP A 329 -26.82 5.04 -21.19
C ASP A 329 -25.87 6.05 -21.84
N ALA A 330 -25.22 6.89 -21.03
CA ALA A 330 -24.26 7.89 -21.50
C ALA A 330 -23.09 8.02 -20.50
N PRO A 331 -22.21 7.01 -20.37
CA PRO A 331 -21.19 6.99 -19.32
C PRO A 331 -20.24 8.20 -19.32
N ALA A 332 -19.92 8.78 -20.49
CA ALA A 332 -19.11 10.00 -20.63
C ALA A 332 -19.79 11.26 -20.06
N SER A 333 -21.10 11.21 -19.79
CA SER A 333 -21.83 12.28 -19.11
C SER A 333 -21.87 12.11 -17.59
N SER A 334 -21.19 11.09 -17.04
CA SER A 334 -21.09 10.90 -15.59
C SER A 334 -20.28 12.00 -14.92
N ARG A 335 -20.63 12.36 -13.68
CA ARG A 335 -20.03 13.50 -12.96
C ARG A 335 -19.76 13.17 -11.49
N LEU A 336 -18.69 13.75 -10.95
CA LEU A 336 -18.41 13.85 -9.52
C LEU A 336 -19.05 15.13 -8.98
N ARG A 337 -19.82 15.02 -7.89
CA ARG A 337 -20.41 16.18 -7.20
C ARG A 337 -19.51 16.59 -6.05
N LEU A 338 -18.77 17.68 -6.23
CA LEU A 338 -17.89 18.25 -5.22
C LEU A 338 -18.57 19.42 -4.53
N ARG A 339 -18.43 19.49 -3.21
CA ARG A 339 -18.87 20.61 -2.38
C ARG A 339 -17.65 21.32 -1.80
N GLU A 340 -17.56 22.61 -2.08
CA GLU A 340 -16.54 23.52 -1.54
C GLU A 340 -17.25 24.65 -0.82
N GLN A 341 -17.07 24.71 0.50
CA GLN A 341 -17.83 25.62 1.36
C GLN A 341 -19.35 25.45 1.13
N ASP A 342 -20.00 26.46 0.54
CA ASP A 342 -21.43 26.49 0.19
C ASP A 342 -21.69 26.29 -1.32
N SER A 343 -20.65 26.10 -2.13
CA SER A 343 -20.78 25.89 -3.58
C SER A 343 -20.75 24.41 -3.92
N LEU A 344 -21.66 23.99 -4.81
CA LEU A 344 -21.68 22.66 -5.39
C LEU A 344 -21.22 22.75 -6.84
N ARG A 345 -20.20 21.97 -7.21
CA ARG A 345 -19.70 21.87 -8.58
C ARG A 345 -19.73 20.42 -9.06
N ALA A 346 -20.13 20.24 -10.31
CA ALA A 346 -20.06 18.95 -10.99
C ALA A 346 -18.81 18.92 -11.88
N VAL A 347 -17.92 17.96 -11.64
CA VAL A 347 -16.69 17.81 -12.42
C VAL A 347 -16.62 16.43 -13.06
N GLU A 348 -15.83 16.30 -14.10
CA GLU A 348 -15.56 15.02 -14.75
C GLU A 348 -14.59 14.20 -13.89
N PRO A 349 -14.82 12.87 -13.74
CA PRO A 349 -13.83 12.02 -13.11
C PRO A 349 -12.61 11.88 -14.03
N ALA A 350 -11.45 11.65 -13.43
CA ALA A 350 -10.20 11.41 -14.15
C ALA A 350 -10.22 10.12 -14.99
N ALA A 351 -10.99 9.15 -14.55
CA ALA A 351 -11.28 7.92 -15.28
C ALA A 351 -12.60 7.33 -14.78
N LEU A 352 -13.36 6.71 -15.68
CA LEU A 352 -14.52 5.90 -15.34
C LEU A 352 -14.29 4.49 -15.87
N LEU A 353 -14.14 3.54 -14.96
CA LEU A 353 -13.98 2.12 -15.25
C LEU A 353 -15.31 1.42 -15.01
N ILE A 354 -15.78 0.63 -15.97
CA ILE A 354 -17.08 -0.05 -15.91
C ILE A 354 -16.82 -1.54 -15.95
N ALA A 355 -16.96 -2.21 -14.81
CA ALA A 355 -16.84 -3.65 -14.69
C ALA A 355 -18.13 -4.31 -15.22
N GLY A 356 -18.06 -4.83 -16.44
CA GLY A 356 -19.13 -5.54 -17.12
C GLY A 356 -19.15 -7.05 -16.82
N ALA A 357 -19.73 -7.82 -17.73
CA ALA A 357 -19.74 -9.29 -17.63
C ALA A 357 -18.45 -9.92 -18.17
N ALA A 358 -17.90 -9.36 -19.27
CA ALA A 358 -16.78 -9.94 -20.00
C ALA A 358 -15.44 -9.21 -19.76
N GLY A 359 -15.47 -7.98 -19.25
CA GLY A 359 -14.28 -7.14 -19.10
C GLY A 359 -14.57 -5.84 -18.37
N ILE A 360 -13.57 -4.97 -18.36
CA ILE A 360 -13.68 -3.60 -17.85
C ILE A 360 -13.55 -2.64 -19.02
N ASP A 361 -14.59 -1.85 -19.25
CA ASP A 361 -14.55 -0.76 -20.22
C ASP A 361 -14.08 0.52 -19.54
N GLU A 362 -13.21 1.28 -20.21
CA GLU A 362 -12.71 2.56 -19.70
C GLU A 362 -13.24 3.71 -20.55
N VAL A 363 -13.81 4.70 -19.87
CA VAL A 363 -14.25 5.95 -20.48
C VAL A 363 -13.27 7.04 -20.09
N SER A 364 -12.64 7.62 -21.11
CA SER A 364 -11.71 8.74 -20.95
C SER A 364 -12.47 10.07 -20.97
N PHE A 365 -12.00 11.01 -20.16
CA PHE A 365 -12.51 12.38 -20.09
C PHE A 365 -11.42 13.35 -20.56
N PRO A 366 -11.80 14.54 -21.06
CA PRO A 366 -10.86 15.63 -21.26
C PRO A 366 -10.03 15.90 -19.99
N PRO A 367 -8.76 16.32 -20.13
CA PRO A 367 -7.93 16.69 -18.99
C PRO A 367 -8.61 17.78 -18.15
N SER A 368 -8.75 17.53 -16.85
CA SER A 368 -9.37 18.43 -15.88
C SER A 368 -8.36 18.80 -14.79
N PRO A 369 -8.44 20.00 -14.17
CA PRO A 369 -7.61 20.34 -13.00
C PRO A 369 -7.78 19.39 -11.81
N ASP A 370 -8.92 18.69 -11.72
CA ASP A 370 -9.24 17.71 -10.67
C ASP A 370 -9.07 16.26 -11.15
N ASP A 371 -7.94 15.94 -11.78
CA ASP A 371 -7.61 14.64 -12.38
C ASP A 371 -7.21 13.52 -11.38
N ARG A 372 -7.44 13.74 -10.08
CA ARG A 372 -6.96 12.83 -9.03
C ARG A 372 -7.92 11.68 -8.71
N LEU A 373 -9.19 11.80 -9.10
CA LEU A 373 -10.24 10.86 -8.70
C LEU A 373 -10.90 10.20 -9.91
N GLY A 374 -10.84 8.88 -9.94
CA GLY A 374 -11.63 8.05 -10.84
C GLY A 374 -12.76 7.33 -10.10
N VAL A 375 -13.61 6.68 -10.89
CA VAL A 375 -14.72 5.85 -10.41
C VAL A 375 -14.64 4.49 -11.08
N LEU A 376 -14.74 3.43 -10.28
CA LEU A 376 -14.95 2.07 -10.75
C LEU A 376 -16.40 1.67 -10.46
N VAL A 377 -17.16 1.35 -11.50
CA VAL A 377 -18.57 0.97 -11.43
C VAL A 377 -18.70 -0.53 -11.59
N ASP A 378 -19.38 -1.18 -10.65
CA ASP A 378 -19.86 -2.55 -10.81
C ASP A 378 -21.34 -2.48 -11.20
N GLY A 379 -21.60 -2.66 -12.50
CA GLY A 379 -22.95 -2.58 -13.06
C GLY A 379 -23.88 -3.66 -12.49
N SER A 380 -23.35 -4.86 -12.25
CA SER A 380 -24.12 -5.99 -11.73
C SER A 380 -24.57 -5.79 -10.29
N GLY A 381 -23.71 -5.18 -9.47
CA GLY A 381 -23.96 -4.92 -8.05
C GLY A 381 -24.57 -3.56 -7.75
N ARG A 382 -24.82 -2.72 -8.77
CA ARG A 382 -25.28 -1.31 -8.63
C ARG A 382 -24.50 -0.55 -7.57
N ARG A 383 -23.17 -0.54 -7.71
CA ARG A 383 -22.26 0.00 -6.70
C ARG A 383 -20.98 0.55 -7.32
N VAL A 384 -20.31 1.44 -6.58
CA VAL A 384 -19.08 2.11 -7.05
C VAL A 384 -17.96 2.05 -6.03
N LEU A 385 -16.73 2.13 -6.53
CA LEU A 385 -15.52 2.42 -5.79
C LEU A 385 -14.91 3.72 -6.30
N VAL A 386 -14.28 4.46 -5.40
CA VAL A 386 -13.73 5.78 -5.70
C VAL A 386 -12.30 5.86 -5.18
N GLY A 387 -11.40 6.33 -6.02
CA GLY A 387 -9.98 6.44 -5.71
C GLY A 387 -9.20 6.92 -6.93
N PRO A 388 -7.87 7.01 -6.84
CA PRO A 388 -7.09 7.46 -7.97
C PRO A 388 -7.07 6.43 -9.10
N PRO A 389 -7.07 6.85 -10.38
CA PRO A 389 -7.17 5.93 -11.51
C PRO A 389 -6.10 4.83 -11.54
N TYR A 390 -4.86 5.12 -11.15
CA TYR A 390 -3.79 4.11 -11.10
C TYR A 390 -4.12 2.99 -10.11
N LEU A 391 -4.75 3.33 -8.99
CA LEU A 391 -5.15 2.36 -7.98
C LEU A 391 -6.36 1.57 -8.45
N LEU A 392 -7.36 2.20 -9.06
CA LEU A 392 -8.55 1.48 -9.55
C LEU A 392 -8.23 0.48 -10.67
N ARG A 393 -7.20 0.73 -11.47
CA ARG A 393 -6.70 -0.21 -12.50
C ARG A 393 -5.79 -1.31 -11.93
N SER A 394 -5.42 -1.21 -10.65
CA SER A 394 -4.38 -2.05 -10.06
C SER A 394 -4.74 -3.52 -9.98
N THR A 395 -3.73 -4.37 -10.02
CA THR A 395 -3.83 -5.80 -9.72
C THR A 395 -4.46 -6.05 -8.34
N PHE A 396 -4.15 -5.21 -7.34
CA PHE A 396 -4.80 -5.30 -6.04
C PHE A 396 -6.31 -5.08 -6.12
N THR A 397 -6.80 -4.10 -6.90
CA THR A 397 -8.25 -3.93 -7.13
C THR A 397 -8.84 -5.15 -7.83
N GLN A 398 -8.15 -5.67 -8.86
CA GLN A 398 -8.60 -6.87 -9.58
C GLN A 398 -8.80 -8.06 -8.64
N LEU A 399 -7.82 -8.34 -7.79
CA LEU A 399 -7.86 -9.49 -6.90
C LEU A 399 -8.79 -9.27 -5.69
N MET A 400 -8.65 -8.15 -4.97
CA MET A 400 -9.36 -7.95 -3.70
C MET A 400 -10.77 -7.38 -3.83
N LEU A 401 -11.03 -6.56 -4.84
CA LEU A 401 -12.29 -5.80 -4.94
C LEU A 401 -13.18 -6.29 -6.09
N LEU A 402 -12.59 -6.80 -7.17
CA LEU A 402 -13.29 -7.44 -8.29
C LEU A 402 -13.24 -8.97 -8.26
N ASP A 403 -12.73 -9.54 -7.16
CA ASP A 403 -12.73 -10.97 -6.88
C ASP A 403 -12.01 -11.82 -7.93
N GLY A 404 -10.99 -11.25 -8.59
CA GLY A 404 -10.22 -11.91 -9.64
C GLY A 404 -11.03 -12.19 -10.91
N ARG A 405 -12.22 -11.59 -11.09
CA ARG A 405 -13.11 -11.85 -12.23
C ARG A 405 -12.43 -11.72 -13.59
N TYR A 406 -11.46 -10.82 -13.69
CA TYR A 406 -10.69 -10.56 -14.92
C TYR A 406 -9.21 -10.96 -14.80
N ALA A 407 -8.82 -11.56 -13.68
CA ALA A 407 -7.44 -11.95 -13.39
C ALA A 407 -7.21 -13.42 -13.77
N THR A 408 -6.92 -13.68 -15.04
CA THR A 408 -6.81 -15.04 -15.59
C THR A 408 -5.59 -15.82 -15.11
N ALA A 409 -4.52 -15.12 -14.72
CA ALA A 409 -3.29 -15.71 -14.25
C ALA A 409 -3.26 -15.96 -12.74
N PHE A 410 -4.27 -15.48 -12.01
CA PHE A 410 -4.39 -15.66 -10.58
C PHE A 410 -5.59 -16.55 -10.27
N GLU A 411 -5.33 -17.75 -9.77
CA GLU A 411 -6.37 -18.67 -9.34
C GLU A 411 -6.64 -18.50 -7.85
N LYS A 412 -7.86 -18.12 -7.48
CA LYS A 412 -8.27 -18.04 -6.08
C LYS A 412 -8.37 -19.45 -5.49
N THR A 413 -7.53 -19.76 -4.51
CA THR A 413 -7.49 -21.08 -3.87
C THR A 413 -8.08 -21.09 -2.47
N ASP A 414 -8.15 -19.94 -1.79
CA ASP A 414 -8.79 -19.78 -0.48
C ASP A 414 -9.32 -18.36 -0.29
N ASP A 415 -10.42 -18.22 0.46
CA ASP A 415 -11.08 -16.95 0.74
C ASP A 415 -11.84 -17.06 2.05
N ARG A 416 -11.38 -16.35 3.07
CA ARG A 416 -11.91 -16.43 4.44
C ARG A 416 -12.17 -15.05 5.00
N THR A 417 -13.25 -14.91 5.76
CA THR A 417 -13.52 -13.70 6.54
C THR A 417 -13.34 -14.02 8.01
N GLY A 418 -12.47 -13.27 8.67
CA GLY A 418 -12.10 -13.43 10.07
C GLY A 418 -12.64 -12.33 10.97
N PHE A 419 -11.90 -12.08 12.05
CA PHE A 419 -12.25 -11.09 13.05
C PHE A 419 -12.43 -9.69 12.43
N ALA A 420 -13.42 -8.93 12.93
CA ALA A 420 -13.78 -7.59 12.44
C ALA A 420 -14.11 -7.50 10.93
N GLY A 421 -14.43 -8.62 10.28
CA GLY A 421 -14.73 -8.66 8.86
C GLY A 421 -13.49 -8.58 7.96
N GLU A 422 -12.29 -8.82 8.51
CA GLU A 422 -11.07 -8.91 7.70
C GLU A 422 -11.15 -10.11 6.75
N ARG A 423 -11.09 -9.84 5.45
CA ARG A 423 -11.06 -10.87 4.41
C ARG A 423 -9.62 -11.19 4.06
N VAL A 424 -9.24 -12.46 4.11
CA VAL A 424 -7.91 -13.00 3.73
C VAL A 424 -8.10 -13.93 2.54
N VAL A 425 -7.35 -13.70 1.47
CA VAL A 425 -7.50 -14.42 0.19
C VAL A 425 -6.14 -14.93 -0.28
N THR A 426 -6.11 -16.19 -0.71
CA THR A 426 -4.93 -16.80 -1.32
C THR A 426 -5.14 -16.97 -2.82
N TRP A 427 -4.15 -16.54 -3.59
CA TRP A 427 -4.09 -16.64 -5.04
C TRP A 427 -2.91 -17.50 -5.43
N ARG A 428 -3.13 -18.57 -6.19
CA ARG A 428 -2.08 -19.30 -6.88
C ARG A 428 -1.78 -18.61 -8.20
N VAL A 429 -0.51 -18.35 -8.47
CA VAL A 429 -0.09 -17.88 -9.80
C VAL A 429 -0.11 -19.07 -10.74
N ARG A 430 -0.84 -18.94 -11.85
CA ARG A 430 -0.83 -19.96 -12.91
C ARG A 430 0.43 -19.79 -13.72
N ASP A 431 1.13 -20.89 -13.95
CA ASP A 431 2.19 -20.93 -14.94
C ASP A 431 1.60 -20.48 -16.28
N ARG A 432 2.16 -19.43 -16.87
CA ARG A 432 1.93 -19.22 -18.29
C ARG A 432 2.50 -20.45 -18.99
N PRO A 433 1.76 -21.11 -19.90
CA PRO A 433 2.42 -22.03 -20.80
C PRO A 433 3.50 -21.21 -21.51
N ALA A 434 4.77 -21.62 -21.37
CA ALA A 434 5.81 -21.19 -22.30
C ALA A 434 5.27 -21.50 -23.70
N ARG A 435 4.96 -20.47 -24.47
CA ARG A 435 4.54 -20.59 -25.87
C ARG A 435 5.56 -19.91 -26.74
#